data_AF-A0A7X0L6Z8-F1
#
_entry.id   AF-A0A7X0L6Z8-F1
#
_cell.length_a   1.000
_cell.length_b   1.000
_cell.length_c   1.000
_cell.angle_alpha   90.00
_cell.angle_beta   90.00
_cell.angle_gamma   90.00
#
_symmetry.space_group_name_H-M   'P 1'
#
loop_
_entity.id
_entity.type
_entity.pdbx_description
1 polymer ?
#
loop_
_entity_poly.entity_id
_entity_poly.type
_entity_poly.pdbx_seq_one_letter_code
_entity_poly.pdbx_strand_id
1 'polypeptide(L)'
;MRGKESISFTFPDIQEFWGRLVRRNVLSSALSLMICLATIATRFGLEDGPYLAIFLAYCGIQLALSLAYWTRQNKLIPRIVQRFAVEFMLRTGIPTLPGDVDVLRTKQTVFARDEDGEPHLWTVRRRRDVFTIAPA
;
A
#
# COMPACT_ATOMS: atom_id res chain seq x y z
N MET A 1 26.38 26.66 6.92
CA MET A 1 25.65 26.37 5.67
C MET A 1 25.75 24.87 5.40
N ARG A 2 24.80 24.05 5.87
CA ARG A 2 24.75 22.61 5.57
C ARG A 2 23.95 22.43 4.28
N GLY A 3 24.55 21.75 3.30
CA GLY A 3 23.94 21.48 2.00
C GLY A 3 22.55 20.87 2.16
N LYS A 4 21.64 21.28 1.28
CA LYS A 4 20.33 20.63 1.08
C LYS A 4 20.56 19.26 0.45
N GLU A 5 21.14 18.33 1.20
CA GLU A 5 21.35 16.97 0.75
C GLU A 5 20.05 16.19 0.94
N SER A 6 19.37 15.93 -0.18
CA SER A 6 18.25 15.00 -0.20
C SER A 6 18.78 13.58 -0.04
N ILE A 7 18.33 12.87 0.99
CA ILE A 7 18.77 11.50 1.28
C ILE A 7 17.78 10.53 0.65
N SER A 8 18.28 9.60 -0.17
CA SER A 8 17.46 8.59 -0.82
C SER A 8 17.81 7.17 -0.40
N PHE A 9 16.81 6.32 -0.17
CA PHE A 9 16.96 4.91 0.18
C PHE A 9 15.82 4.07 -0.38
N THR A 10 16.08 2.78 -0.60
CA THR A 10 15.20 1.83 -1.31
C THR A 10 14.67 0.73 -0.39
N PHE A 11 13.39 0.42 -0.52
CA PHE A 11 12.76 -0.76 0.11
C PHE A 11 12.26 -1.74 -0.94
N PRO A 12 13.04 -2.77 -1.29
CA PRO A 12 12.64 -3.77 -2.30
C PRO A 12 11.36 -4.52 -1.91
N ASP A 13 11.13 -4.73 -0.60
CA ASP A 13 9.92 -5.36 -0.05
C ASP A 13 8.62 -4.63 -0.48
N ILE A 14 8.70 -3.33 -0.73
CA ILE A 14 7.56 -2.52 -1.17
C ILE A 14 7.24 -2.79 -2.64
N GLN A 15 8.23 -2.95 -3.52
CA GLN A 15 7.95 -3.31 -4.92
C GLN A 15 7.22 -4.65 -5.01
N GLU A 16 7.70 -5.65 -4.25
CA GLU A 16 7.09 -6.98 -4.24
C GLU A 16 5.66 -6.94 -3.69
N PHE A 17 5.40 -6.10 -2.69
CA PHE A 17 4.06 -5.86 -2.16
C PHE A 17 3.11 -5.29 -3.23
N TRP A 18 3.50 -4.22 -3.92
CA TRP A 18 2.67 -3.59 -4.95
C TRP A 18 2.51 -4.47 -6.20
N GLY A 19 3.57 -5.18 -6.60
CA GLY A 19 3.50 -6.13 -7.71
C GLY A 19 2.54 -7.30 -7.43
N ARG A 20 2.42 -7.72 -6.16
CA ARG A 20 1.40 -8.70 -5.74
C ARG A 20 0.00 -8.09 -5.71
N LEU A 21 -0.14 -6.85 -5.23
CA LEU A 21 -1.42 -6.12 -5.19
C LEU A 21 -2.02 -5.93 -6.59
N VAL A 22 -1.23 -5.36 -7.52
CA VAL A 22 -1.68 -5.05 -8.88
C VAL A 22 -2.06 -6.32 -9.64
N ARG A 23 -1.22 -7.36 -9.59
CA ARG A 23 -1.53 -8.66 -10.23
C ARG A 23 -2.84 -9.24 -9.73
N ARG A 24 -3.11 -9.16 -8.42
CA ARG A 24 -4.35 -9.66 -7.85
C ARG A 24 -5.56 -8.85 -8.28
N ASN A 25 -5.48 -7.52 -8.28
CA ASN A 25 -6.59 -6.68 -8.73
C ASN A 25 -6.92 -6.95 -10.19
N VAL A 26 -5.90 -7.13 -11.04
CA VAL A 26 -6.09 -7.51 -12.44
C VAL A 26 -6.77 -8.89 -12.56
N LEU A 27 -6.30 -9.90 -11.83
CA LEU A 27 -6.91 -11.25 -11.83
C LEU A 27 -8.37 -11.22 -11.32
N SER A 28 -8.62 -10.48 -10.24
CA SER A 28 -9.92 -10.24 -9.65
C SER A 28 -10.87 -9.58 -10.66
N SER A 29 -10.44 -8.50 -11.29
CA SER A 29 -11.24 -7.78 -12.28
C SER A 29 -11.50 -8.64 -13.52
N ALA A 30 -10.52 -9.43 -13.96
CA ALA A 30 -10.69 -10.35 -15.08
C ALA A 30 -11.70 -11.46 -14.78
N LEU A 31 -11.63 -12.09 -13.60
CA LEU A 31 -12.60 -13.10 -13.15
C LEU A 31 -14.01 -12.51 -13.03
N SER A 32 -14.15 -11.33 -12.41
CA SER A 32 -15.44 -10.65 -12.32
C SER A 32 -15.99 -10.31 -13.71
N LEU A 33 -15.15 -9.87 -14.65
CA LEU A 33 -15.55 -9.61 -16.02
C LEU A 33 -16.03 -10.89 -16.71
N MET A 34 -15.32 -12.02 -16.55
CA MET A 34 -15.74 -13.31 -17.11
C MET A 34 -17.11 -13.74 -16.58
N ILE A 35 -17.36 -13.54 -15.29
CA ILE A 35 -18.66 -13.87 -14.67
C ILE A 35 -19.75 -12.94 -15.19
N CYS A 36 -19.48 -11.63 -15.33
CA CYS A 36 -20.44 -10.70 -15.93
C CYS A 36 -20.76 -11.10 -17.38
N LEU A 37 -19.77 -11.44 -18.19
CA LEU A 37 -19.96 -11.89 -19.58
C LEU A 37 -20.73 -13.21 -19.64
N ALA A 38 -20.42 -14.17 -18.78
CA ALA A 38 -21.17 -15.43 -18.68
C ALA A 38 -22.64 -15.17 -18.31
N THR A 39 -22.89 -14.26 -17.37
CA THR A 39 -24.25 -13.89 -16.93
C THR A 39 -25.04 -13.16 -18.03
N ILE A 40 -24.38 -12.28 -18.80
CA ILE A 40 -25.00 -11.58 -19.94
C ILE A 40 -25.34 -12.56 -21.06
N ALA A 41 -24.40 -13.45 -21.42
CA ALA A 41 -24.60 -14.43 -22.48
C ALA A 41 -25.75 -15.41 -22.17
N THR A 42 -25.94 -15.78 -20.91
CA THR A 42 -26.99 -16.72 -20.50
C THR A 42 -28.36 -16.08 -20.27
N ARG A 43 -28.42 -14.78 -19.93
CA ARG A 43 -29.69 -14.04 -19.84
C ARG A 43 -30.46 -13.98 -21.17
N PHE A 44 -29.79 -14.26 -22.29
CA PHE A 44 -30.38 -14.39 -23.60
C PHE A 44 -30.82 -15.83 -23.96
N GLY A 45 -30.68 -16.84 -23.08
CA GLY A 45 -30.89 -18.23 -23.51
C GLY A 45 -31.31 -19.33 -22.52
N LEU A 46 -31.17 -19.25 -21.19
CA LEU A 46 -31.44 -20.42 -20.30
C LEU A 46 -31.94 -20.03 -18.89
N GLU A 47 -32.92 -20.79 -18.38
CA GLU A 47 -33.66 -20.61 -17.12
C GLU A 47 -32.81 -20.45 -15.84
N ASP A 48 -33.35 -19.66 -14.89
CA ASP A 48 -32.69 -18.95 -13.78
C ASP A 48 -32.16 -19.78 -12.57
N GLY A 49 -32.01 -21.11 -12.66
CA GLY A 49 -31.83 -21.98 -11.49
C GLY A 49 -30.42 -22.01 -10.82
N PRO A 50 -29.34 -22.37 -11.53
CA PRO A 50 -28.04 -22.69 -10.91
C PRO A 50 -27.06 -21.50 -10.76
N TYR A 51 -27.34 -20.36 -11.41
CA TYR A 51 -26.35 -19.27 -11.56
C TYR A 51 -26.21 -18.40 -10.32
N LEU A 52 -27.30 -18.20 -9.57
CA LEU A 52 -27.25 -17.47 -8.30
C LEU A 52 -26.27 -18.14 -7.33
N ALA A 53 -26.24 -19.47 -7.30
CA ALA A 53 -25.34 -20.25 -6.45
C ALA A 53 -23.87 -20.09 -6.86
N ILE A 54 -23.57 -20.10 -8.16
CA ILE A 54 -22.21 -19.88 -8.68
C ILE A 54 -21.74 -18.45 -8.39
N PHE A 55 -22.62 -17.46 -8.58
CA PHE A 55 -22.32 -16.07 -8.29
C PHE A 55 -22.07 -15.84 -6.79
N LEU A 56 -22.91 -16.39 -5.92
CA LEU A 56 -22.75 -16.31 -4.47
C LEU A 56 -21.47 -17.01 -3.99
N ALA A 57 -21.15 -18.18 -4.54
CA ALA A 57 -19.90 -18.90 -4.23
C ALA A 57 -18.67 -18.08 -4.63
N TYR A 58 -18.68 -17.46 -5.82
CA TYR A 58 -17.60 -16.57 -6.26
C TYR A 58 -17.47 -15.35 -5.34
N CYS A 59 -18.57 -14.66 -5.03
CA CYS A 59 -18.57 -13.53 -4.11
C CYS A 59 -18.02 -13.92 -2.73
N GLY A 60 -18.38 -15.10 -2.21
CA GLY A 60 -17.85 -15.62 -0.95
C GLY A 60 -16.34 -15.85 -0.97
N ILE A 61 -15.82 -16.47 -2.03
CA ILE A 61 -14.38 -16.69 -2.22
C ILE A 61 -13.65 -15.34 -2.32
N GLN A 62 -14.20 -14.39 -3.08
CA GLN A 62 -13.61 -13.07 -3.27
C GLN A 62 -13.55 -12.27 -1.96
N LEU A 63 -14.60 -12.38 -1.14
CA LEU A 63 -14.67 -11.75 0.17
C LEU A 63 -13.65 -12.36 1.13
N ALA A 64 -13.55 -13.70 1.16
CA ALA A 64 -12.59 -14.42 2.00
C ALA A 64 -11.13 -14.05 1.65
N LEU A 65 -10.79 -14.01 0.36
CA LEU A 65 -9.47 -13.58 -0.12
C LEU A 65 -9.20 -12.10 0.17
N SER A 66 -10.22 -11.26 0.16
CA SER A 66 -10.10 -9.84 0.51
C SER A 66 -9.82 -9.65 2.01
N LEU A 67 -10.51 -10.38 2.89
CA LEU A 67 -10.29 -10.36 4.33
C LEU A 67 -8.92 -10.93 4.75
N ALA A 68 -8.53 -12.07 4.17
CA ALA A 68 -7.21 -12.67 4.41
C ALA A 68 -6.06 -11.75 3.97
N TYR A 69 -6.30 -10.91 2.97
CA TYR A 69 -5.32 -9.96 2.50
C TYR A 69 -5.33 -8.65 3.29
N TRP A 70 -6.50 -8.13 3.67
CA TRP A 70 -6.61 -7.00 4.60
C TRP A 70 -5.83 -7.24 5.89
N THR A 71 -6.00 -8.43 6.48
CA THR A 71 -5.24 -8.84 7.66
C THR A 71 -3.74 -8.93 7.40
N ARG A 72 -3.31 -9.33 6.19
CA ARG A 72 -1.90 -9.35 5.79
C ARG A 72 -1.34 -7.95 5.57
N GLN A 73 -2.08 -7.03 4.94
CA GLN A 73 -1.70 -5.63 4.76
C GLN A 73 -1.52 -4.94 6.11
N ASN A 74 -2.48 -5.11 7.03
CA ASN A 74 -2.42 -4.53 8.37
C ASN A 74 -1.22 -5.02 9.19
N LYS A 75 -0.62 -6.16 8.83
CA LYS A 75 0.63 -6.65 9.44
C LYS A 75 1.90 -6.16 8.74
N LEU A 76 1.84 -5.90 7.43
CA LEU A 76 3.00 -5.49 6.63
C LEU A 76 3.27 -3.98 6.71
N ILE A 77 2.21 -3.16 6.65
CA ILE A 77 2.30 -1.70 6.76
C ILE A 77 3.07 -1.28 8.02
N PRO A 78 2.72 -1.72 9.25
CA PRO A 78 3.43 -1.30 10.45
C PRO A 78 4.91 -1.72 10.43
N ARG A 79 5.26 -2.88 9.85
CA ARG A 79 6.67 -3.29 9.71
C ARG A 79 7.46 -2.38 8.79
N ILE A 80 6.84 -1.94 7.69
CA ILE A 80 7.47 -1.01 6.75
C ILE A 80 7.61 0.37 7.41
N VAL A 81 6.59 0.85 8.12
CA VAL A 81 6.66 2.09 8.92
C VAL A 81 7.81 2.01 9.93
N GLN A 82 7.95 0.89 10.64
CA GLN A 82 8.99 0.71 11.65
C GLN A 82 10.39 0.73 11.03
N ARG A 83 10.59 0.07 9.89
CA ARG A 83 11.87 0.13 9.15
C ARG A 83 12.15 1.52 8.60
N PHE A 84 11.14 2.20 8.08
CA PHE A 84 11.27 3.58 7.64
C PHE A 84 11.66 4.50 8.80
N ALA A 85 11.07 4.30 9.99
CA ALA A 85 11.40 5.06 11.19
C ALA A 85 12.87 4.91 11.58
N VAL A 86 13.37 3.67 11.62
CA VAL A 86 14.77 3.38 11.95
C VAL A 86 15.71 4.01 10.92
N GLU A 87 15.43 3.85 9.63
CA GLU A 87 16.28 4.43 8.58
C GLU A 87 16.23 5.97 8.61
N PHE A 88 15.06 6.57 8.88
CA PHE A 88 14.91 8.02 9.06
C PHE A 88 15.77 8.52 10.22
N MET A 89 15.71 7.86 11.38
CA MET A 89 16.53 8.21 12.55
C MET A 89 18.03 8.11 12.22
N LEU A 90 18.47 7.01 11.61
CA LEU A 90 19.88 6.79 11.27
C LEU A 90 20.42 7.83 10.28
N ARG A 91 19.58 8.32 9.36
CA ARG A 91 19.99 9.25 8.30
C ARG A 91 19.88 10.72 8.70
N THR A 92 18.89 11.06 9.53
CA THR A 92 18.62 12.46 9.92
C THR A 92 19.15 12.79 11.31
N GLY A 93 19.45 11.78 12.14
CA GLY A 93 19.84 11.96 13.54
C GLY A 93 18.67 12.34 14.45
N ILE A 94 17.44 12.37 13.94
CA ILE A 94 16.26 12.82 14.68
C ILE A 94 15.54 11.61 15.27
N PRO A 95 15.40 11.50 16.61
CA PRO A 95 14.90 10.31 17.27
C PRO A 95 13.38 10.12 17.15
N THR A 96 12.63 11.18 16.84
CA THR A 96 11.17 11.09 16.72
C THR A 96 10.73 11.07 15.27
N LEU A 97 10.19 9.91 14.84
CA LEU A 97 9.38 9.85 13.62
C LEU A 97 7.97 10.34 13.96
N PRO A 98 7.36 11.23 13.16
CA PRO A 98 5.93 11.52 13.29
C PRO A 98 5.12 10.23 13.13
N GLY A 99 4.19 9.99 14.06
CA GLY A 99 3.34 8.80 14.07
C GLY A 99 2.46 8.63 12.82
N ASP A 100 2.29 9.70 12.03
CA ASP A 100 1.38 9.77 10.88
C ASP A 100 2.07 9.59 9.51
N VAL A 101 3.29 9.06 9.44
CA VAL A 101 3.91 8.79 8.13
C VAL A 101 3.15 7.68 7.41
N ASP A 102 2.42 8.08 6.38
CA ASP A 102 1.73 7.18 5.47
C ASP A 102 2.70 6.77 4.37
N VAL A 103 3.30 5.58 4.53
CA VAL A 103 4.24 4.98 3.57
C VAL A 103 3.59 4.70 2.21
N LEU A 104 2.26 4.76 2.11
CA LEU A 104 1.53 4.61 0.87
C LEU A 104 1.47 5.93 0.07
N ARG A 105 1.62 7.09 0.72
CA ARG A 105 1.58 8.40 0.05
C ARG A 105 2.85 8.69 -0.75
N THR A 106 2.65 9.31 -1.92
CA THR A 106 3.72 9.64 -2.87
C THR A 106 4.52 10.86 -2.45
N LYS A 107 3.91 11.79 -1.71
CA LYS A 107 4.54 12.97 -1.15
C LYS A 107 3.82 13.33 0.14
N GLN A 108 4.58 13.48 1.22
CA GLN A 108 4.05 13.86 2.52
C GLN A 108 5.04 14.80 3.21
N THR A 109 4.50 15.81 3.88
CA THR A 109 5.27 16.65 4.80
C THR A 109 5.10 16.09 6.19
N VAL A 110 6.20 15.91 6.90
CA VAL A 110 6.27 15.21 8.18
C VAL A 110 6.97 16.11 9.20
N PHE A 111 6.46 16.15 10.42
CA PHE A 111 7.01 16.93 11.53
C PHE A 111 7.82 16.02 12.44
N ALA A 112 9.10 16.30 12.61
CA ALA A 112 9.98 15.55 13.50
C ALA A 112 10.55 16.52 14.55
N ARG A 113 10.80 16.06 15.77
CA ARG A 113 11.46 16.86 16.81
C ARG A 113 12.83 16.30 17.11
N ASP A 114 13.84 17.17 17.16
CA ASP A 114 15.18 16.76 17.58
C ASP A 114 15.23 16.38 19.07
N GLU A 115 16.42 16.05 19.57
CA GLU A 115 16.64 15.72 20.99
C GLU A 115 16.37 16.91 21.93
N ASP A 116 16.52 18.14 21.44
CA ASP A 116 16.25 19.38 22.16
C ASP A 116 14.76 19.78 22.13
N GLY A 117 13.95 19.07 21.35
CA GLY A 117 12.51 19.28 21.20
C GLY A 117 12.13 20.28 20.11
N GLU A 118 13.10 20.77 19.33
CA GLU A 118 12.89 21.74 18.26
C GLU A 118 12.20 21.11 17.05
N PRO A 119 11.13 21.73 16.50
CA PRO A 119 10.38 21.16 15.40
C PRO A 119 11.10 21.35 14.06
N HIS A 120 11.37 20.24 13.39
CA HIS A 120 11.90 20.19 12.03
C HIS A 120 10.84 19.68 11.04
N LEU A 121 10.67 20.44 9.95
CA LEU A 121 9.79 20.07 8.86
C LEU A 121 10.58 19.29 7.80
N TRP A 122 10.09 18.12 7.44
CA TRP A 122 10.69 17.27 6.41
C TRP A 122 9.68 16.94 5.33
N THR A 123 10.11 16.97 4.07
CA THR A 123 9.35 16.44 2.95
C THR A 123 9.84 15.03 2.63
N VAL A 124 8.96 14.05 2.79
CA VAL A 124 9.16 12.67 2.33
C VAL A 124 8.51 12.53 0.96
N ARG A 125 9.32 12.27 -0.06
CA ARG A 125 8.84 11.87 -1.39
C ARG A 125 9.06 10.40 -1.58
N ARG A 126 8.07 9.71 -2.12
CA ARG A 126 8.15 8.31 -2.47
C ARG A 126 7.99 8.16 -3.97
N ARG A 127 8.94 7.51 -4.62
CA ARG A 127 8.83 7.08 -6.02
C ARG A 127 8.99 5.57 -6.08
N ARG A 128 7.85 4.86 -6.18
CA ARG A 128 7.76 3.38 -6.11
C ARG A 128 8.31 2.83 -4.79
N ASP A 129 9.57 2.43 -4.77
CA ASP A 129 10.31 1.84 -3.65
C ASP A 129 11.41 2.74 -3.09
N VAL A 130 11.70 3.85 -3.79
CA VAL A 130 12.65 4.85 -3.34
C VAL A 130 11.93 5.87 -2.47
N PHE A 131 12.46 6.11 -1.27
CA PHE A 131 12.07 7.22 -0.40
C PHE A 131 13.17 8.27 -0.46
N THR A 132 12.79 9.51 -0.64
CA THR A 132 13.66 10.67 -0.64
C THR A 132 13.19 11.59 0.47
N ILE A 133 14.07 11.85 1.44
CA ILE A 133 13.82 12.79 2.52
C ILE A 133 14.57 14.09 2.18
N ALA A 134 13.89 15.22 2.28
CA ALA A 134 14.50 16.53 2.16
C ALA A 134 13.97 17.46 3.26
N PRO A 135 14.80 18.37 3.81
CA PRO A 135 14.29 19.42 4.69
C PRO A 135 13.31 20.27 3.87
N ALA A 136 12.15 20.56 4.47
CA ALA A 136 11.07 21.30 3.82
C ALA A 136 11.32 22.81 3.84
#